data_AF-A0AAV9T4L5-F1
#
_entry.id   AF-A0AAV9T4L5-F1
#
_cell.length_a   1.000
_cell.length_b   1.000
_cell.length_c   1.000
_cell.angle_alpha   90.00
_cell.angle_beta   90.00
_cell.angle_gamma   90.00
#
_symmetry.space_group_name_H-M   'P 1'
#
loop_
_entity.id
_entity.type
_entity.pdbx_description
1 polymer ?
#
loop_
_entity_poly.entity_id
_entity_poly.type
_entity_poly.pdbx_seq_one_letter_code
_entity_poly.pdbx_strand_id
1 'polypeptide(L)'
;MSFHASAEDIRVDDGHILRARLFNGEGEGVDAELNLNDVLGNSNGSFEWGGGGFADSAEDIHFELEGDDNVPILRARLFNVEGEAIDADVNLSERIGNNDGNFTFNSSNVRTNGRHATYMDLNDEVQPLPVYVTEKGTEMYTIRAFHQMHCIYILLEDIGYKTHNKTSKWEQGHVIHCLNVLRATVECLADAAPISYVHGRRVGHATDGQQMQCRNFSALVDWVNDPVRVSRWNITELDDKPDLVEEIVD
;
A
#
# COMPACT_ATOMS: atom_id res chain seq x y z
N MET A 1 -9.58 2.37 -5.98
CA MET A 1 -9.79 0.92 -6.24
C MET A 1 -8.48 0.36 -6.80
N SER A 2 -8.14 -0.90 -6.54
CA SER A 2 -6.97 -1.51 -7.19
C SER A 2 -7.13 -1.43 -8.71
N PHE A 3 -6.07 -1.08 -9.44
CA PHE A 3 -6.20 -0.80 -10.86
C PHE A 3 -6.70 -2.03 -11.66
N HIS A 4 -6.16 -3.22 -11.34
CA HIS A 4 -6.40 -4.46 -12.10
C HIS A 4 -7.87 -4.90 -12.14
N ALA A 5 -8.67 -4.56 -11.12
CA ALA A 5 -10.09 -4.92 -11.07
C ALA A 5 -10.93 -4.22 -12.16
N SER A 6 -10.37 -3.16 -12.77
CA SER A 6 -11.04 -2.32 -13.76
C SER A 6 -10.19 -2.09 -15.02
N ALA A 7 -9.09 -2.82 -15.19
CA ALA A 7 -8.11 -2.57 -16.24
C ALA A 7 -8.00 -3.76 -17.20
N GLU A 8 -7.57 -3.48 -18.43
CA GLU A 8 -7.27 -4.48 -19.46
C GLU A 8 -5.81 -4.36 -19.91
N ASP A 9 -5.30 -5.40 -20.60
CA ASP A 9 -3.97 -5.42 -21.21
C ASP A 9 -2.81 -5.07 -20.26
N ILE A 10 -2.94 -5.51 -19.00
CA ILE A 10 -1.97 -5.25 -17.93
C ILE A 10 -0.67 -6.00 -18.21
N ARG A 11 0.45 -5.28 -18.23
CA ARG A 11 1.79 -5.84 -18.41
C ARG A 11 2.86 -4.96 -17.80
N VAL A 12 4.04 -5.52 -17.60
CA VAL A 12 5.24 -4.77 -17.23
C VAL A 12 6.25 -4.91 -18.36
N ASP A 13 6.55 -3.80 -19.02
CA ASP A 13 7.56 -3.69 -20.08
C ASP A 13 8.88 -3.22 -19.47
N ASP A 14 10.01 -3.61 -20.07
CA ASP A 14 11.37 -3.23 -19.63
C ASP A 14 11.69 -3.54 -18.15
N GLY A 15 10.92 -4.45 -17.53
CA GLY A 15 11.06 -4.86 -16.13
C GLY A 15 10.47 -3.89 -15.11
N HIS A 16 10.17 -2.64 -15.48
CA HIS A 16 9.73 -1.61 -14.52
C HIS A 16 8.67 -0.64 -15.06
N ILE A 17 8.23 -0.75 -16.32
CA ILE A 17 7.18 0.11 -16.86
C ILE A 17 5.85 -0.64 -16.86
N LEU A 18 5.02 -0.37 -15.84
CA LEU A 18 3.66 -0.89 -15.78
C LEU A 18 2.80 -0.19 -16.83
N ARG A 19 2.14 -0.98 -17.69
CA ARG A 19 1.19 -0.49 -18.69
C ARG A 19 -0.12 -1.21 -18.53
N ALA A 20 -1.21 -0.48 -18.71
CA ALA A 20 -2.55 -1.05 -18.80
C ALA A 20 -3.48 -0.08 -19.52
N ARG A 21 -4.60 -0.61 -20.01
CA ARG A 21 -5.75 0.17 -20.40
C ARG A 21 -6.66 0.36 -19.19
N LEU A 22 -6.75 1.59 -18.70
CA LEU A 22 -7.51 1.98 -17.51
C LEU A 22 -8.83 2.63 -17.89
N PHE A 23 -9.94 2.17 -17.33
CA PHE A 23 -11.26 2.71 -17.64
C PHE A 23 -11.61 3.90 -16.74
N ASN A 24 -12.13 4.97 -17.34
CA ASN A 24 -12.58 6.17 -16.65
C ASN A 24 -14.05 6.04 -16.17
N GLY A 25 -14.58 7.06 -15.49
CA GLY A 25 -15.95 7.08 -14.96
C GLY A 25 -17.05 7.01 -16.02
N GLU A 26 -16.72 7.28 -17.29
CA GLU A 26 -17.63 7.19 -18.44
C GLU A 26 -17.54 5.82 -19.15
N GLY A 27 -16.63 4.95 -18.72
CA GLY A 27 -16.38 3.64 -19.34
C GLY A 27 -15.48 3.71 -20.58
N GLU A 28 -14.79 4.82 -20.82
CA GLU A 28 -13.77 4.93 -21.86
C GLU A 28 -12.42 4.39 -21.33
N GLY A 29 -11.78 3.51 -22.10
CA GLY A 29 -10.49 2.93 -21.76
C GLY A 29 -9.33 3.78 -22.29
N VAL A 30 -8.51 4.30 -21.36
CA VAL A 30 -7.34 5.15 -21.57
C VAL A 30 -6.07 4.31 -21.42
N ASP A 31 -5.14 4.40 -22.37
CA ASP A 31 -3.82 3.77 -22.24
C ASP A 31 -2.97 4.58 -21.26
N ALA A 32 -2.53 3.92 -20.18
CA ALA A 32 -1.74 4.53 -19.13
C ALA A 32 -0.43 3.78 -18.92
N GLU A 33 0.58 4.50 -18.44
CA GLU A 33 1.86 3.94 -18.01
C GLU A 33 2.25 4.50 -16.63
N LEU A 34 2.94 3.68 -15.84
CA LEU A 34 3.55 4.07 -14.59
C LEU A 34 4.95 3.45 -14.53
N ASN A 35 5.94 4.28 -14.28
CA ASN A 35 7.27 3.78 -13.93
C ASN A 35 7.25 3.26 -12.49
N LEU A 36 7.43 1.95 -12.32
CA LEU A 36 7.46 1.30 -11.01
C LEU A 36 8.67 1.74 -10.17
N ASN A 37 9.76 2.17 -10.80
CA ASN A 37 10.89 2.78 -10.08
C ASN A 37 10.53 4.11 -9.42
N ASP A 38 9.39 4.73 -9.72
CA ASP A 38 8.97 5.96 -9.04
C ASP A 38 8.29 5.67 -7.69
N VAL A 39 7.95 4.40 -7.42
CA VAL A 39 7.06 4.01 -6.31
C VAL A 39 7.45 2.73 -5.58
N LEU A 40 8.39 1.95 -6.12
CA LEU A 40 8.93 0.72 -5.54
C LEU A 40 10.45 0.82 -5.40
N GLY A 41 10.93 0.56 -4.19
CA GLY A 41 12.33 0.38 -3.84
C GLY A 41 12.67 -1.06 -3.45
N ASN A 42 13.94 -1.28 -3.13
CA ASN A 42 14.46 -2.55 -2.61
C ASN A 42 15.11 -2.33 -1.24
N SER A 43 14.41 -2.71 -0.17
CA SER A 43 14.88 -2.67 1.20
C SER A 43 15.45 -4.02 1.61
N ASN A 44 16.77 -4.14 1.51
CA ASN A 44 17.55 -5.30 1.97
C ASN A 44 17.01 -6.65 1.43
N GLY A 45 16.74 -6.71 0.12
CA GLY A 45 16.22 -7.92 -0.54
C GLY A 45 14.69 -8.06 -0.47
N SER A 46 13.96 -6.96 -0.28
CA SER A 46 12.49 -6.95 -0.20
C SER A 46 11.92 -5.70 -0.86
N PHE A 47 10.80 -5.85 -1.59
CA PHE A 47 10.11 -4.69 -2.18
C PHE A 47 9.62 -3.72 -1.10
N GLU A 48 9.85 -2.43 -1.32
CA GLU A 48 9.38 -1.35 -0.45
C GLU A 48 8.50 -0.35 -1.22
N TRP A 49 7.25 -0.21 -0.79
CA TRP A 49 6.36 0.81 -1.32
C TRP A 49 6.71 2.23 -0.83
N GLY A 50 6.80 3.17 -1.77
CA GLY A 50 7.18 4.56 -1.50
C GLY A 50 8.68 4.80 -1.53
N GLY A 51 9.48 3.74 -1.70
CA GLY A 51 10.82 3.85 -2.23
C GLY A 51 10.81 4.12 -3.75
N GLY A 52 11.90 3.80 -4.41
CA GLY A 52 12.08 3.98 -5.85
C GLY A 52 13.28 3.18 -6.39
N GLY A 53 13.46 3.09 -7.70
CA GLY A 53 14.65 2.46 -8.28
C GLY A 53 14.88 0.98 -7.90
N PHE A 54 13.85 0.20 -7.52
CA PHE A 54 14.06 -1.21 -7.16
C PHE A 54 14.79 -1.99 -8.27
N ALA A 55 14.50 -1.68 -9.54
CA ALA A 55 15.04 -2.41 -10.68
C ALA A 55 16.56 -2.24 -10.82
N ASP A 56 17.14 -1.21 -10.19
CA ASP A 56 18.58 -0.94 -10.24
C ASP A 56 19.39 -1.95 -9.40
N SER A 57 18.75 -2.62 -8.44
CA SER A 57 19.33 -3.69 -7.60
C SER A 57 18.51 -4.98 -7.67
N ALA A 58 17.94 -5.28 -8.84
CA ALA A 58 17.15 -6.46 -9.08
C ALA A 58 17.63 -7.25 -10.30
N GLU A 59 17.44 -8.57 -10.26
CA GLU A 59 17.56 -9.46 -11.43
C GLU A 59 16.29 -10.32 -11.58
N ASP A 60 16.14 -10.95 -12.75
CA ASP A 60 15.02 -11.86 -13.07
C ASP A 60 13.62 -11.29 -12.79
N ILE A 61 13.42 -10.00 -13.11
CA ILE A 61 12.14 -9.33 -12.93
C ILE A 61 11.10 -9.92 -13.88
N HIS A 62 9.99 -10.41 -13.31
CA HIS A 62 8.87 -10.97 -14.06
C HIS A 62 7.53 -10.56 -13.44
N PHE A 63 6.51 -10.51 -14.29
CA PHE A 63 5.17 -10.08 -13.91
C PHE A 63 4.14 -11.10 -14.36
N GLU A 64 3.24 -11.47 -13.46
CA GLU A 64 2.15 -12.42 -13.74
C GLU A 64 0.84 -11.96 -13.07
N LEU A 65 -0.29 -12.31 -13.70
CA LEU A 65 -1.61 -12.21 -13.09
C LEU A 65 -1.95 -13.58 -12.48
N GLU A 66 -2.19 -13.63 -11.18
CA GLU A 66 -2.32 -14.89 -10.44
C GLU A 66 -3.66 -15.09 -9.75
N GLY A 67 -4.09 -16.35 -9.70
CA GLY A 67 -5.34 -16.74 -9.06
C GLY A 67 -6.60 -16.32 -9.84
N ASP A 68 -7.76 -16.67 -9.29
CA ASP A 68 -9.05 -16.41 -9.94
C ASP A 68 -9.37 -14.90 -10.05
N ASP A 69 -8.81 -14.10 -9.15
CA ASP A 69 -8.98 -12.64 -9.13
C ASP A 69 -7.96 -11.90 -10.02
N ASN A 70 -7.07 -12.61 -10.73
CA ASN A 70 -6.02 -12.05 -11.57
C ASN A 70 -5.16 -11.01 -10.83
N VAL A 71 -4.66 -11.37 -9.65
CA VAL A 71 -3.87 -10.48 -8.81
C VAL A 71 -2.54 -10.16 -9.50
N PRO A 72 -2.16 -8.88 -9.68
CA PRO A 72 -0.96 -8.49 -10.42
C PRO A 72 0.30 -8.60 -9.56
N ILE A 73 0.99 -9.73 -9.65
CA ILE A 73 2.21 -10.01 -8.87
C ILE A 73 3.44 -9.67 -9.71
N LEU A 74 4.29 -8.79 -9.18
CA LEU A 74 5.64 -8.56 -9.66
C LEU A 74 6.61 -9.38 -8.80
N ARG A 75 7.52 -10.10 -9.43
CA ARG A 75 8.57 -10.87 -8.76
C ARG A 75 9.93 -10.50 -9.31
N ALA A 76 10.93 -10.54 -8.45
CA ALA A 76 12.32 -10.32 -8.82
C ALA A 76 13.24 -10.98 -7.78
N ARG A 77 14.52 -11.11 -8.11
CA ARG A 77 15.55 -11.36 -7.11
C ARG A 77 16.19 -10.04 -6.74
N LEU A 78 16.02 -9.60 -5.50
CA LEU A 78 16.46 -8.31 -5.01
C LEU A 78 17.75 -8.48 -4.20
N PHE A 79 18.79 -7.70 -4.52
CA PHE A 79 20.04 -7.77 -3.79
C PHE A 79 19.90 -7.15 -2.38
N ASN A 80 20.35 -7.87 -1.36
CA ASN A 80 20.44 -7.36 0.00
C ASN A 80 21.76 -6.59 0.24
N VAL A 81 21.96 -6.02 1.43
CA VAL A 81 23.18 -5.26 1.76
C VAL A 81 24.46 -6.11 1.83
N GLU A 82 24.33 -7.44 1.75
CA GLU A 82 25.47 -8.37 1.67
C GLU A 82 25.75 -8.80 0.22
N GLY A 83 25.01 -8.26 -0.76
CA GLY A 83 25.09 -8.62 -2.17
C GLY A 83 24.45 -9.96 -2.52
N GLU A 84 23.66 -10.56 -1.61
CA GLU A 84 22.91 -11.78 -1.87
C GLU A 84 21.57 -11.47 -2.56
N ALA A 85 21.25 -12.17 -3.64
CA ALA A 85 19.99 -12.03 -4.36
C ALA A 85 18.87 -12.84 -3.68
N ILE A 86 17.89 -12.14 -3.12
CA ILE A 86 16.76 -12.70 -2.38
C ILE A 86 15.51 -12.72 -3.27
N ASP A 87 14.86 -13.87 -3.39
CA ASP A 87 13.58 -13.97 -4.11
C ASP A 87 12.50 -13.15 -3.37
N ALA A 88 11.93 -12.19 -4.07
CA ALA A 88 10.90 -11.30 -3.54
C ALA A 88 9.73 -11.18 -4.52
N ASP A 89 8.55 -10.93 -3.96
CA ASP A 89 7.34 -10.66 -4.70
C ASP A 89 6.57 -9.49 -4.07
N VAL A 90 5.87 -8.74 -4.91
CA VAL A 90 4.99 -7.64 -4.49
C VAL A 90 3.71 -7.68 -5.30
N ASN A 91 2.58 -7.55 -4.61
CA ASN A 91 1.29 -7.40 -5.25
C ASN A 91 1.08 -5.93 -5.61
N LEU A 92 1.16 -5.59 -6.91
CA LEU A 92 1.03 -4.22 -7.39
C LEU A 92 -0.32 -3.58 -7.02
N SER A 93 -1.35 -4.40 -6.81
CA SER A 93 -2.68 -3.92 -6.44
C SER A 93 -2.80 -3.39 -5.02
N GLU A 94 -1.77 -3.59 -4.18
CA GLU A 94 -1.73 -3.08 -2.80
C GLU A 94 -1.75 -1.55 -2.76
N ARG A 95 -1.02 -0.90 -3.67
CA ARG A 95 -0.86 0.56 -3.67
C ARG A 95 -1.05 1.24 -5.01
N ILE A 96 -1.16 0.49 -6.10
CA ILE A 96 -1.46 1.07 -7.41
C ILE A 96 -2.97 1.00 -7.66
N GLY A 97 -3.55 2.16 -7.94
CA GLY A 97 -4.96 2.35 -8.27
C GLY A 97 -5.18 2.86 -9.67
N ASN A 98 -6.44 2.79 -10.11
CA ASN A 98 -6.95 3.51 -11.27
C ASN A 98 -7.81 4.68 -10.75
N ASN A 99 -7.46 5.89 -11.14
CA ASN A 99 -8.29 7.07 -10.95
C ASN A 99 -8.59 7.70 -12.32
N ASP A 100 -9.82 7.48 -12.78
CA ASP A 100 -10.37 8.06 -14.00
C ASP A 100 -9.49 7.88 -15.26
N GLY A 101 -8.89 6.70 -15.42
CA GLY A 101 -8.03 6.38 -16.56
C GLY A 101 -6.54 6.68 -16.33
N ASN A 102 -6.14 7.08 -15.12
CA ASN A 102 -4.73 7.30 -14.75
C ASN A 102 -4.28 6.38 -13.61
N PHE A 103 -3.03 5.92 -13.67
CA PHE A 103 -2.42 5.22 -12.55
C PHE A 103 -2.24 6.17 -11.38
N THR A 104 -2.54 5.70 -10.18
CA THR A 104 -2.27 6.42 -8.93
C THR A 104 -1.50 5.53 -7.99
N PHE A 105 -0.39 6.04 -7.46
CA PHE A 105 0.24 5.46 -6.30
C PHE A 105 -0.38 6.05 -5.04
N ASN A 106 -0.91 5.21 -4.17
CA ASN A 106 -1.59 5.66 -2.97
C ASN A 106 -0.55 5.97 -1.89
N SER A 107 -0.18 7.25 -1.76
CA SER A 107 0.60 7.67 -0.61
C SER A 107 -0.19 7.39 0.66
N SER A 108 0.49 6.87 1.68
CA SER A 108 -0.09 6.72 3.02
C SER A 108 0.11 8.00 3.86
N ASN A 109 0.96 8.91 3.38
CA ASN A 109 1.41 10.10 4.10
C ASN A 109 1.01 11.38 3.39
N VAL A 110 0.78 12.42 4.17
CA VAL A 110 0.55 13.79 3.68
C VAL A 110 1.51 14.75 4.35
N ARG A 111 2.04 15.71 3.58
CA ARG A 111 2.74 16.88 4.11
C ARG A 111 1.83 17.69 5.01
N THR A 112 2.35 18.17 6.14
CA THR A 112 1.57 19.03 7.06
C THR A 112 1.34 20.41 6.45
N ASN A 113 2.29 20.89 5.63
CA ASN A 113 2.33 22.26 5.13
C ASN A 113 2.17 23.29 6.27
N GLY A 114 2.80 23.01 7.42
CA GLY A 114 2.73 23.83 8.63
C GLY A 114 1.38 23.76 9.38
N ARG A 115 0.53 22.77 9.06
CA ARG A 115 -0.73 22.51 9.78
C ARG A 115 -0.58 21.28 10.67
N HIS A 116 -0.71 21.49 11.97
CA HIS A 116 -0.59 20.44 12.97
C HIS A 116 -1.96 20.01 13.49
N ALA A 117 -2.15 18.70 13.62
CA ALA A 117 -3.35 18.11 14.18
C ALA A 117 -3.23 17.99 15.71
N THR A 118 -4.33 17.62 16.35
CA THR A 118 -4.38 17.28 17.78
C THR A 118 -4.95 15.88 17.96
N TYR A 119 -4.67 15.24 19.09
CA TYR A 119 -5.30 13.99 19.51
C TYR A 119 -5.74 14.08 20.96
N MET A 120 -6.65 13.19 21.37
CA MET A 120 -7.03 13.03 22.77
C MET A 120 -6.20 11.90 23.37
N ASP A 121 -5.51 12.17 24.46
CA ASP A 121 -4.70 11.17 25.16
C ASP A 121 -5.55 10.30 26.12
N LEU A 122 -4.88 9.41 26.86
CA LEU A 122 -5.55 8.47 27.78
C LEU A 122 -6.14 9.14 29.03
N ASN A 123 -5.85 10.43 29.26
CA ASN A 123 -6.40 11.22 30.35
C ASN A 123 -7.54 12.14 29.87
N ASP A 124 -8.06 11.92 28.65
CA ASP A 124 -9.03 12.77 27.96
C ASP A 124 -8.54 14.21 27.69
N GLU A 125 -7.22 14.43 27.70
CA GLU A 125 -6.62 15.73 27.41
C GLU A 125 -6.30 15.86 25.92
N VAL A 126 -6.59 17.04 25.35
CA VAL A 126 -6.25 17.35 23.95
C VAL A 126 -4.77 17.73 23.88
N GLN A 127 -3.99 16.92 23.17
CA GLN A 127 -2.56 17.11 22.96
C GLN A 127 -2.26 17.41 21.49
N PRO A 128 -1.18 18.14 21.18
CA PRO A 128 -0.69 18.26 19.80
C PRO A 128 -0.28 16.88 19.28
N LEU A 129 -0.72 16.53 18.07
CA LEU A 129 -0.31 15.29 17.41
C LEU A 129 1.12 15.46 16.88
N PRO A 130 2.09 14.67 17.37
CA PRO A 130 3.47 14.76 16.90
C PRO A 130 3.56 14.45 15.41
N VAL A 131 4.32 15.27 14.68
CA VAL A 131 4.63 15.05 13.26
C VAL A 131 5.75 14.05 13.12
N TYR A 132 5.71 13.28 12.03
CA TYR A 132 6.89 12.60 11.53
C TYR A 132 7.72 13.60 10.73
N VAL A 133 9.02 13.68 10.99
CA VAL A 133 9.93 14.60 10.29
C VAL A 133 10.96 13.79 9.54
N THR A 134 11.07 14.01 8.23
CA THR A 134 12.09 13.38 7.37
C THR A 134 13.47 13.95 7.67
N GLU A 135 14.53 13.31 7.19
CA GLU A 135 15.90 13.85 7.31
C GLU A 135 16.05 15.21 6.63
N LYS A 136 15.28 15.47 5.56
CA LYS A 136 15.24 16.77 4.87
C LYS A 136 14.36 17.81 5.58
N GLY A 137 13.78 17.46 6.72
CA GLY A 137 12.99 18.37 7.56
C GLY A 137 11.52 18.49 7.15
N THR A 138 11.03 17.66 6.22
CA THR A 138 9.62 17.69 5.85
C THR A 138 8.77 17.06 6.94
N GLU A 139 7.78 17.80 7.40
CA GLU A 139 6.81 17.33 8.35
C GLU A 139 5.65 16.61 7.64
N MET A 140 5.28 15.43 8.13
CA MET A 140 4.21 14.62 7.57
C MET A 140 3.34 13.97 8.65
N TYR A 141 2.14 13.58 8.21
CA TYR A 141 1.26 12.67 8.94
C TYR A 141 0.90 11.47 8.08
N THR A 142 0.82 10.30 8.71
CA THR A 142 0.21 9.11 8.10
C THR A 142 -1.31 9.16 8.25
N ILE A 143 -2.02 8.86 7.17
CA ILE A 143 -3.47 8.82 7.16
C ILE A 143 -3.94 7.44 7.67
N ARG A 144 -4.75 7.47 8.74
CA ARG A 144 -5.16 6.29 9.51
C ARG A 144 -5.75 5.15 8.66
N ALA A 145 -6.55 5.45 7.64
CA ALA A 145 -7.17 4.43 6.79
C ALA A 145 -6.13 3.58 6.03
N PHE A 146 -5.07 4.21 5.53
CA PHE A 146 -3.99 3.50 4.84
C PHE A 146 -3.15 2.67 5.79
N HIS A 147 -2.91 3.16 7.01
CA HIS A 147 -2.26 2.37 8.06
C HIS A 147 -3.09 1.14 8.45
N GLN A 148 -4.42 1.28 8.59
CA GLN A 148 -5.31 0.14 8.86
C GLN A 148 -5.26 -0.89 7.72
N MET A 149 -5.25 -0.44 6.47
CA MET A 149 -5.07 -1.33 5.32
C MET A 149 -3.72 -2.06 5.36
N HIS A 150 -2.62 -1.34 5.64
CA HIS A 150 -1.30 -1.94 5.83
C HIS A 150 -1.30 -3.03 6.90
N CYS A 151 -1.98 -2.81 8.04
CA CYS A 151 -2.15 -3.83 9.07
C CYS A 151 -2.86 -5.08 8.56
N ILE A 152 -3.90 -4.94 7.72
CA ILE A 152 -4.59 -6.09 7.12
C ILE A 152 -3.64 -6.87 6.21
N TYR A 153 -2.89 -6.18 5.35
CA TYR A 153 -1.93 -6.83 4.45
C TYR A 153 -0.85 -7.59 5.23
N ILE A 154 -0.25 -6.99 6.27
CA ILE A 154 0.73 -7.66 7.13
C ILE A 154 0.18 -8.95 7.72
N LEU A 155 -1.07 -8.93 8.20
CA LEU A 155 -1.69 -10.12 8.79
C LEU A 155 -1.91 -11.21 7.76
N LEU A 156 -2.35 -10.85 6.55
CA LEU A 156 -2.52 -11.80 5.45
C LEU A 156 -1.17 -12.41 5.03
N GLU A 157 -0.14 -11.60 4.89
CA GLU A 157 1.21 -12.08 4.56
C GLU A 157 1.76 -12.99 5.65
N ASP A 158 1.68 -12.61 6.92
CA ASP A 158 2.13 -13.42 8.06
C ASP A 158 1.42 -14.79 8.10
N ILE A 159 0.11 -14.81 7.84
CA ILE A 159 -0.66 -16.06 7.70
C ILE A 159 -0.18 -16.86 6.48
N GLY A 160 0.07 -16.20 5.34
CA GLY A 160 0.60 -16.81 4.12
C GLY A 160 1.92 -17.52 4.37
N TYR A 161 2.92 -16.81 4.91
CA TYR A 161 4.22 -17.38 5.26
C TYR A 161 4.07 -18.62 6.16
N LYS A 162 3.26 -18.52 7.22
CA LYS A 162 3.05 -19.62 8.18
C LYS A 162 2.35 -20.83 7.55
N THR A 163 1.33 -20.60 6.72
CA THR A 163 0.61 -21.67 5.99
C THR A 163 1.56 -22.46 5.08
N HIS A 164 2.58 -21.80 4.53
CA HIS A 164 3.60 -22.40 3.68
C HIS A 164 4.86 -22.88 4.44
N ASN A 165 4.82 -22.99 5.78
CA ASN A 165 5.97 -23.36 6.62
C ASN A 165 7.21 -22.47 6.41
N LYS A 166 7.02 -21.20 6.02
CA LYS A 166 8.09 -20.20 5.92
C LYS A 166 8.11 -19.30 7.16
N THR A 167 9.27 -18.75 7.48
CA THR A 167 9.41 -17.71 8.50
C THR A 167 8.79 -16.41 7.98
N SER A 168 7.98 -15.76 8.81
CA SER A 168 7.41 -14.45 8.49
C SER A 168 8.50 -13.40 8.38
N LYS A 169 8.42 -12.53 7.36
CA LYS A 169 9.29 -11.35 7.25
C LYS A 169 9.00 -10.30 8.34
N TRP A 170 7.82 -10.37 8.96
CA TRP A 170 7.39 -9.44 9.98
C TRP A 170 7.73 -9.96 11.38
N GLU A 171 8.39 -9.11 12.17
CA GLU A 171 8.62 -9.40 13.58
C GLU A 171 7.27 -9.58 14.31
N GLN A 172 7.22 -10.51 15.27
CA GLN A 172 6.00 -10.81 16.01
C GLN A 172 5.40 -9.58 16.72
N GLY A 173 6.24 -8.66 17.21
CA GLY A 173 5.79 -7.40 17.80
C GLY A 173 4.97 -6.55 16.83
N HIS A 174 5.36 -6.49 15.55
CA HIS A 174 4.66 -5.73 14.53
C HIS A 174 3.31 -6.37 14.17
N VAL A 175 3.24 -7.70 14.07
CA VAL A 175 1.99 -8.44 13.84
C VAL A 175 0.98 -8.20 14.98
N ILE A 176 1.44 -8.23 16.23
CA ILE A 176 0.60 -7.97 17.40
C ILE A 176 0.11 -6.52 17.42
N HIS A 177 0.97 -5.56 17.07
CA HIS A 177 0.58 -4.16 16.91
C HIS A 177 -0.56 -4.01 15.89
N CYS A 178 -0.43 -4.65 14.72
CA CYS A 178 -1.45 -4.63 13.66
C CYS A 178 -2.81 -5.14 14.15
N LEU A 179 -2.84 -6.27 14.85
CA LEU A 179 -4.08 -6.82 15.44
C LEU A 179 -4.73 -5.84 16.43
N ASN A 180 -3.93 -5.23 17.30
CA ASN A 180 -4.43 -4.28 18.31
C ASN A 180 -4.97 -2.99 17.66
N VAL A 181 -4.33 -2.49 16.61
CA VAL A 181 -4.80 -1.32 15.85
C VAL A 181 -6.14 -1.61 15.17
N LEU A 182 -6.30 -2.77 14.54
CA LEU A 182 -7.56 -3.16 13.90
C LEU A 182 -8.68 -3.35 14.93
N ARG A 183 -8.39 -3.98 16.08
CA ARG A 183 -9.33 -4.06 17.21
C ARG A 183 -9.78 -2.66 17.66
N ALA A 184 -8.84 -1.77 17.96
CA ALA A 184 -9.14 -0.42 18.42
C ALA A 184 -9.93 0.39 17.37
N THR A 185 -9.70 0.13 16.08
CA THR A 185 -10.47 0.73 14.99
C THR A 185 -11.94 0.33 15.05
N VAL A 186 -12.23 -0.96 15.23
CA VAL A 186 -13.60 -1.47 15.36
C VAL A 186 -14.29 -0.87 16.59
N GLU A 187 -13.59 -0.81 17.72
CA GLU A 187 -14.12 -0.23 18.96
C GLU A 187 -14.40 1.28 18.82
N CYS A 188 -13.54 2.00 18.11
CA CYS A 188 -13.69 3.44 17.88
C CYS A 188 -14.84 3.77 16.92
N LEU A 189 -15.03 2.97 15.87
CA LEU A 189 -16.11 3.18 14.91
C LEU A 189 -17.47 2.72 15.46
N ALA A 190 -17.47 1.70 16.32
CA ALA A 190 -18.66 1.17 17.01
C ALA A 190 -19.87 1.00 16.08
N ASP A 191 -19.66 0.38 14.92
CA ASP A 191 -20.72 0.16 13.94
C ASP A 191 -21.83 -0.72 14.53
N ALA A 192 -23.03 -0.15 14.63
CA ALA A 192 -24.20 -0.78 15.24
C ALA A 192 -25.11 -1.49 14.20
N ALA A 193 -24.69 -1.57 12.93
CA ALA A 193 -25.46 -2.27 11.91
C ALA A 193 -25.60 -3.78 12.23
N PRO A 194 -26.82 -4.34 12.28
CA PRO A 194 -27.01 -5.76 12.54
C PRO A 194 -26.58 -6.60 11.32
N ILE A 195 -25.84 -7.68 11.54
CA ILE A 195 -25.43 -8.63 10.50
C ILE A 195 -26.24 -9.94 10.55
N SER A 196 -26.42 -10.59 9.41
CA SER A 196 -27.09 -11.90 9.35
C SER A 196 -26.58 -12.76 8.18
N TYR A 197 -27.13 -13.97 8.03
CA TYR A 197 -26.90 -14.86 6.89
C TYR A 197 -27.97 -14.62 5.82
N VAL A 198 -27.69 -13.76 4.83
CA VAL A 198 -28.67 -13.38 3.78
C VAL A 198 -29.17 -14.60 2.99
N HIS A 199 -28.29 -15.58 2.76
CA HIS A 199 -28.61 -16.80 2.00
C HIS A 199 -29.01 -17.99 2.89
N GLY A 200 -29.25 -17.76 4.18
CA GLY A 200 -29.63 -18.78 5.16
C GLY A 200 -28.48 -19.27 6.03
N ARG A 201 -28.82 -19.73 7.24
CA ARG A 201 -27.83 -20.15 8.24
C ARG A 201 -26.97 -21.31 7.71
N ARG A 202 -25.64 -21.16 7.79
CA ARG A 202 -24.61 -22.10 7.27
C ARG A 202 -24.46 -22.14 5.74
N VAL A 203 -25.05 -21.18 5.02
CA VAL A 203 -24.79 -20.97 3.59
C VAL A 203 -23.96 -19.70 3.47
N GLY A 204 -22.65 -19.85 3.27
CA GLY A 204 -21.68 -18.74 3.30
C GLY A 204 -21.34 -18.26 4.71
N HIS A 205 -20.77 -17.05 4.79
CA HIS A 205 -20.43 -16.35 6.01
C HIS A 205 -21.53 -15.35 6.40
N ALA A 206 -21.59 -14.99 7.68
CA ALA A 206 -22.45 -13.89 8.11
C ALA A 206 -21.99 -12.61 7.39
N THR A 207 -22.93 -11.80 6.90
CA THR A 207 -22.73 -10.61 6.04
C THR A 207 -22.61 -10.86 4.54
N ASP A 208 -22.44 -12.10 4.06
CA ASP A 208 -22.36 -12.35 2.60
C ASP A 208 -23.61 -11.81 1.90
N GLY A 209 -23.42 -10.96 0.88
CA GLY A 209 -24.50 -10.28 0.16
C GLY A 209 -25.20 -9.14 0.92
N GLN A 210 -24.77 -8.82 2.14
CA GLN A 210 -25.30 -7.71 2.93
C GLN A 210 -24.45 -6.45 2.69
N GLN A 211 -24.99 -5.51 1.92
CA GLN A 211 -24.31 -4.25 1.61
C GLN A 211 -24.30 -3.28 2.80
N MET A 212 -23.27 -2.44 2.87
CA MET A 212 -23.10 -1.39 3.86
C MET A 212 -22.85 -0.04 3.17
N GLN A 213 -23.22 1.05 3.83
CA GLN A 213 -22.84 2.39 3.36
C GLN A 213 -21.43 2.72 3.87
N CYS A 214 -20.51 2.95 2.94
CA CYS A 214 -19.12 3.23 3.26
C CYS A 214 -18.78 4.71 3.04
N ARG A 215 -17.76 5.20 3.76
CA ARG A 215 -17.07 6.44 3.34
C ARG A 215 -16.42 6.20 1.98
N ASN A 216 -16.35 7.25 1.16
CA ASN A 216 -15.73 7.14 -0.16
C ASN A 216 -14.20 7.04 -0.02
N PHE A 217 -13.68 5.81 -0.15
CA PHE A 217 -12.26 5.52 -0.04
C PHE A 217 -11.45 6.09 -1.21
N SER A 218 -11.99 6.04 -2.44
CA SER A 218 -11.34 6.62 -3.61
C SER A 218 -11.15 8.14 -3.46
N ALA A 219 -12.16 8.85 -2.97
CA ALA A 219 -12.02 10.28 -2.70
C ALA A 219 -10.94 10.60 -1.64
N LEU A 220 -10.72 9.71 -0.67
CA LEU A 220 -9.62 9.86 0.29
C LEU A 220 -8.26 9.63 -0.37
N VAL A 221 -8.15 8.63 -1.23
CA VAL A 221 -6.97 8.38 -2.08
C VAL A 221 -6.62 9.63 -2.89
N ASP A 222 -7.59 10.18 -3.62
CA ASP A 222 -7.39 11.37 -4.45
C ASP A 222 -6.93 12.57 -3.62
N TRP A 223 -7.52 12.75 -2.44
CA TRP A 223 -7.17 13.84 -1.54
C TRP A 223 -5.73 13.74 -1.00
N VAL A 224 -5.26 12.54 -0.68
CA VAL A 224 -3.88 12.32 -0.19
C VAL A 224 -2.85 12.52 -1.31
N ASN A 225 -3.17 12.12 -2.53
CA ASN A 225 -2.28 12.19 -3.68
C ASN A 225 -2.28 13.56 -4.39
N ASP A 226 -3.09 14.51 -3.96
CA ASP A 226 -3.06 15.88 -4.47
C ASP A 226 -1.62 16.46 -4.37
N PRO A 227 -1.08 17.06 -5.46
CA PRO A 227 0.28 17.59 -5.50
C PRO A 227 0.66 18.50 -4.34
N VAL A 228 -0.30 19.21 -3.73
CA VAL A 228 0.01 20.08 -2.58
C VAL A 228 0.29 19.30 -1.29
N ARG A 229 -0.04 18.01 -1.21
CA ARG A 229 0.09 17.16 0.00
C ARG A 229 1.00 15.97 -0.18
N VAL A 230 1.10 15.42 -1.39
CA VAL A 230 1.86 14.20 -1.64
C VAL A 230 3.34 14.37 -1.27
N SER A 231 3.93 13.37 -0.62
CA SER A 231 5.38 13.27 -0.50
C SER A 231 5.91 12.36 -1.61
N ARG A 232 7.02 12.78 -2.21
CA ARG A 232 7.70 12.08 -3.30
C ARG A 232 9.11 11.73 -2.85
N TRP A 233 9.64 10.65 -3.37
CA TRP A 233 10.89 10.06 -2.93
C TRP A 233 11.66 9.56 -4.16
N ASN A 234 12.98 9.75 -4.16
CA ASN A 234 13.92 9.16 -5.10
C ASN A 234 14.87 8.25 -4.30
N ILE A 235 15.27 7.10 -4.85
CA ILE A 235 16.41 6.37 -4.28
C ILE A 235 17.70 6.94 -4.85
N THR A 236 18.66 7.21 -3.99
CA THR A 236 19.89 7.91 -4.35
C THR A 236 21.17 7.11 -4.19
N GLU A 237 21.18 6.01 -3.44
CA GLU A 237 22.32 5.08 -3.38
C GLU A 237 21.84 3.63 -3.24
N LEU A 238 22.52 2.71 -3.96
CA LEU A 238 22.22 1.28 -4.04
C LEU A 238 23.33 0.39 -3.43
N ASP A 239 24.30 0.97 -2.70
CA ASP A 239 25.43 0.21 -2.14
C ASP A 239 25.41 0.13 -0.60
N ASP A 240 25.49 -1.11 -0.07
CA ASP A 240 25.88 -1.59 1.28
C ASP A 240 25.39 -0.82 2.54
N LYS A 241 24.38 0.04 2.42
CA LYS A 241 23.80 0.83 3.50
C LYS A 241 22.27 0.77 3.43
N PRO A 242 21.55 1.00 4.56
CA PRO A 242 20.09 1.08 4.54
C PRO A 242 19.64 2.08 3.47
N ASP A 243 18.62 1.68 2.70
CA ASP A 243 18.08 2.43 1.56
C ASP A 243 18.09 3.94 1.81
N LEU A 244 18.99 4.63 1.11
CA LEU A 244 19.02 6.08 1.13
C LEU A 244 17.94 6.57 0.17
N VAL A 245 16.75 6.74 0.72
CA VAL A 245 15.61 7.33 0.05
C VAL A 245 15.67 8.85 0.28
N GLU A 246 15.99 9.59 -0.77
CA GLU A 246 15.95 11.05 -0.75
C GLU A 246 14.55 11.57 -1.08
N GLU A 247 13.98 12.33 -0.16
CA GLU A 247 12.74 13.04 -0.44
C GLU A 247 12.92 14.06 -1.58
N ILE A 248 11.99 14.08 -2.54
CA ILE A 248 11.88 15.13 -3.55
C ILE A 248 11.12 16.30 -2.95
N VAL A 249 11.84 17.39 -2.67
CA VAL A 249 11.29 18.65 -2.21
C VAL A 249 11.21 19.58 -3.42
N ASP A 250 10.03 19.69 -4.03
CA ASP A 250 9.73 20.67 -5.09
C ASP A 250 9.83 22.12 -4.54
#